data_AF-A0A9P8RFY4-F1
#
_entry.id   AF-A0A9P8RFY4-F1
#
_cell.length_a   1.000
_cell.length_b   1.000
_cell.length_c   1.000
_cell.angle_alpha   90.00
_cell.angle_beta   90.00
_cell.angle_gamma   90.00
#
_symmetry.space_group_name_H-M   'P 1'
#
loop_
_entity.id
_entity.type
_entity.pdbx_description
1 polymer ?
#
loop_
_entity_poly.entity_id
_entity_poly.type
_entity_poly.pdbx_seq_one_letter_code
_entity_poly.pdbx_strand_id
1 'polypeptide(L)'
;MAEWETKTRLTLLPDEPLPAAYPKPTLSETEQIEVYRLDEFRAAIVVRKDKETQATSRIRGLWLSAQDDLLAREVLSFIRRQHTSAGKKTVLNVNGSQSAVLSQFEEQGFPFTAQVMTKRIDGVRTDARLPDEITYKSMDEDELQGFLAHVEHSLAQQEMANEDGGLAWEAAKERAHGIMTQLLPDRGSTAGHTFVSILEGGDSPVKVGCLWTYMNTEKQRSFCYDVEIEESMRGRGLGRKAVAR
;
A
#
# COMPACT_ATOMS: atom_id res chain seq x y z
N MET A 1 -50.17 9.18 -13.48
CA MET A 1 -49.16 8.94 -12.45
C MET A 1 -47.90 8.45 -13.15
N ALA A 2 -47.06 9.38 -13.58
CA ALA A 2 -45.80 9.11 -14.27
C ALA A 2 -44.84 10.25 -13.88
N GLU A 3 -43.54 9.97 -13.93
CA GLU A 3 -42.40 10.88 -13.71
C GLU A 3 -42.01 11.17 -12.24
N TRP A 4 -41.20 10.29 -11.65
CA TRP A 4 -40.17 10.72 -10.67
C TRP A 4 -38.98 9.75 -10.53
N GLU A 5 -38.79 8.76 -11.41
CA GLU A 5 -37.50 8.05 -11.50
C GLU A 5 -36.49 8.90 -12.29
N THR A 6 -36.02 9.99 -11.67
CA THR A 6 -34.82 10.69 -12.14
C THR A 6 -33.64 9.76 -11.90
N LYS A 7 -33.29 8.96 -12.91
CA LYS A 7 -32.07 8.14 -12.93
C LYS A 7 -30.88 9.04 -12.60
N THR A 8 -30.41 8.98 -11.36
CA THR A 8 -29.24 9.71 -10.91
C THR A 8 -28.05 9.20 -11.72
N ARG A 9 -27.47 10.06 -12.57
CA ARG A 9 -26.44 9.66 -13.52
C ARG A 9 -25.17 10.45 -13.24
N LEU A 10 -24.13 9.73 -12.81
CA LEU A 10 -22.78 10.30 -12.69
C LEU A 10 -22.33 10.85 -14.05
N THR A 11 -21.92 12.11 -14.06
CA THR A 11 -21.45 12.82 -15.25
C THR A 11 -19.96 13.15 -15.08
N LEU A 12 -19.15 12.80 -16.09
CA LEU A 12 -17.73 13.16 -16.15
C LEU A 12 -17.58 14.65 -16.44
N LEU A 13 -16.68 15.30 -15.71
CA LEU A 13 -16.40 16.73 -15.79
C LEU A 13 -14.90 16.91 -16.05
N PRO A 14 -14.48 16.89 -17.32
CA PRO A 14 -13.07 16.78 -17.70
C PRO A 14 -12.21 18.00 -17.31
N ASP A 15 -12.84 19.17 -17.08
CA ASP A 15 -12.14 20.44 -16.81
C ASP A 15 -12.56 21.10 -15.48
N GLU A 16 -13.30 20.37 -14.64
CA GLU A 16 -13.77 20.89 -13.37
C GLU A 16 -12.63 20.91 -12.33
N PRO A 17 -12.41 22.02 -11.61
CA PRO A 17 -11.42 22.05 -10.55
C PRO A 17 -11.75 21.01 -9.47
N LEU A 18 -10.70 20.48 -8.85
CA LEU A 18 -10.85 19.59 -7.71
C LEU A 18 -11.65 20.30 -6.59
N PRO A 19 -12.57 19.60 -5.92
CA PRO A 19 -13.26 20.14 -4.75
C PRO A 19 -12.25 20.69 -3.74
N ALA A 20 -12.53 21.83 -3.12
CA ALA A 20 -11.59 22.47 -2.19
C ALA A 20 -11.15 21.58 -1.02
N ALA A 21 -12.02 20.64 -0.61
CA ALA A 21 -11.76 19.65 0.43
C ALA A 21 -10.97 18.42 -0.06
N TYR A 22 -10.76 18.26 -1.37
CA TYR A 22 -9.99 17.16 -1.91
C TYR A 22 -8.50 17.35 -1.56
N PRO A 23 -7.83 16.31 -1.01
CA PRO A 23 -6.41 16.40 -0.70
C PRO A 23 -5.60 16.68 -1.96
N LYS A 24 -4.72 17.69 -1.94
CA LYS A 24 -3.87 18.02 -3.10
C LYS A 24 -3.09 16.78 -3.56
N PRO A 25 -3.36 16.24 -4.76
CA PRO A 25 -2.73 15.02 -5.21
C PRO A 25 -1.32 15.34 -5.71
N THR A 26 -0.40 14.39 -5.55
CA THR A 26 0.86 14.37 -6.29
C THR A 26 0.72 13.31 -7.38
N LEU A 27 0.68 13.75 -8.64
CA LEU A 27 0.53 12.86 -9.81
C LEU A 27 1.90 12.51 -10.39
N SER A 28 2.07 11.28 -10.86
CA SER A 28 3.13 10.93 -11.81
C SER A 28 2.72 11.29 -13.24
N GLU A 29 3.67 11.24 -14.17
CA GLU A 29 3.44 11.52 -15.60
C GLU A 29 2.42 10.57 -16.26
N THR A 30 2.18 9.41 -15.67
CA THR A 30 1.27 8.38 -16.20
C THR A 30 -0.16 8.51 -15.69
N GLU A 31 -0.43 9.46 -14.81
CA GLU A 31 -1.65 9.51 -14.04
C GLU A 31 -2.52 10.69 -14.40
N GLN A 32 -3.82 10.42 -14.47
CA GLN A 32 -4.85 11.43 -14.72
C GLN A 32 -5.81 11.51 -13.54
N ILE A 33 -6.51 12.64 -13.46
CA ILE A 33 -7.59 12.85 -12.52
C ILE A 33 -8.85 12.98 -13.35
N GLU A 34 -9.84 12.17 -13.04
CA GLU A 34 -11.20 12.34 -13.54
C GLU A 34 -12.03 12.97 -12.40
N VAL A 35 -13.06 13.76 -12.72
CA VAL A 35 -13.98 14.30 -11.71
C VAL A 35 -15.39 13.96 -12.17
N TYR A 36 -16.20 13.44 -11.26
CA TYR A 36 -17.56 13.06 -11.56
C TYR A 36 -18.52 13.72 -10.59
N ARG A 37 -19.70 14.08 -11.09
CA ARG A 37 -20.77 14.70 -10.31
C ARG A 37 -22.03 13.86 -10.39
N LEU A 38 -22.66 13.65 -9.25
CA LEU A 38 -23.94 12.95 -9.13
C LEU A 38 -25.11 13.94 -9.21
N ASP A 39 -25.00 15.06 -8.50
CA ASP A 39 -25.93 16.18 -8.48
C ASP A 39 -25.20 17.49 -8.12
N GLU A 40 -25.92 18.61 -7.97
CA GLU A 40 -25.33 19.93 -7.67
C GLU A 40 -24.47 19.96 -6.38
N PHE A 41 -24.65 19.00 -5.47
CA PHE A 41 -24.05 19.00 -4.13
C PHE A 41 -23.09 17.83 -3.88
N ARG A 42 -23.17 16.76 -4.69
CA ARG A 42 -22.39 15.52 -4.52
C ARG A 42 -21.41 15.32 -5.68
N ALA A 43 -20.12 15.34 -5.36
CA ALA A 43 -19.04 15.15 -6.32
C ALA A 43 -17.99 14.16 -5.83
N ALA A 44 -17.41 13.45 -6.80
CA ALA A 44 -15.99 13.13 -6.98
C ALA A 44 -15.73 11.66 -7.32
N ILE A 45 -14.89 11.44 -8.34
CA ILE A 45 -14.10 10.21 -8.50
C ILE A 45 -12.76 10.57 -9.14
N VAL A 46 -11.74 10.84 -8.33
CA VAL A 46 -10.36 10.99 -8.86
C VAL A 46 -9.79 9.62 -9.21
N VAL A 47 -9.85 9.27 -10.49
CA VAL A 47 -9.33 8.00 -11.00
C VAL A 47 -7.87 8.13 -11.43
N ARG A 48 -6.93 7.87 -10.52
CA ARG A 48 -5.50 7.72 -10.83
C ARG A 48 -5.29 6.40 -11.58
N LYS A 49 -5.26 6.43 -12.92
CA LYS A 49 -4.94 5.26 -13.77
C LYS A 49 -3.42 5.13 -13.92
N ASP A 50 -2.87 3.95 -13.66
CA ASP A 50 -1.53 3.58 -14.16
C ASP A 50 -1.61 3.30 -15.68
N LYS A 51 -0.47 3.31 -16.40
CA LYS A 51 -0.43 2.82 -17.79
C LYS A 51 -1.15 1.47 -17.85
N GLU A 52 -2.17 1.36 -18.68
CA GLU A 52 -2.93 0.12 -18.84
C GLU A 52 -1.95 -1.02 -19.14
N THR A 53 -1.76 -1.92 -18.18
CA THR A 53 -1.35 -3.28 -18.54
C THR A 53 -2.56 -3.96 -19.14
N GLN A 54 -2.34 -4.96 -20.00
CA GLN A 54 -3.45 -5.68 -20.62
C GLN A 54 -4.35 -6.40 -19.58
N ALA A 55 -3.86 -6.65 -18.37
CA ALA A 55 -4.53 -7.47 -17.36
C ALA A 55 -5.24 -6.68 -16.24
N THR A 56 -4.76 -5.50 -15.84
CA THR A 56 -5.27 -4.78 -14.65
C THR A 56 -5.44 -3.28 -14.87
N SER A 57 -6.55 -2.74 -14.40
CA SER A 57 -6.79 -1.31 -14.19
C SER A 57 -6.75 -1.02 -12.70
N ARG A 58 -5.90 -0.08 -12.27
CA ARG A 58 -5.87 0.37 -10.88
C ARG A 58 -6.49 1.77 -10.77
N ILE A 59 -7.39 1.95 -9.81
CA ILE A 59 -7.97 3.23 -9.42
C ILE A 59 -7.40 3.56 -8.05
N ARG A 60 -6.58 4.59 -7.96
CA ARG A 60 -6.07 5.08 -6.66
C ARG A 60 -6.71 6.41 -6.30
N GLY A 61 -6.94 6.61 -5.00
CA GLY A 61 -7.39 7.90 -4.49
C GLY A 61 -8.89 8.15 -4.66
N LEU A 62 -9.69 7.07 -4.65
CA LEU A 62 -11.15 7.21 -4.60
C LEU A 62 -11.53 8.04 -3.36
N TRP A 63 -12.26 9.13 -3.61
CA TRP A 63 -12.65 10.10 -2.60
C TRP A 63 -14.06 10.60 -2.92
N LEU A 64 -14.88 10.73 -1.89
CA LEU A 64 -16.23 11.28 -1.96
C LEU A 64 -16.29 12.62 -1.24
N SER A 65 -17.03 13.58 -1.80
CA SER A 65 -17.26 14.88 -1.16
C SER A 65 -18.07 14.80 0.14
N ALA A 66 -18.86 13.73 0.29
CA ALA A 66 -19.63 13.44 1.49
C ALA A 66 -19.54 11.93 1.79
N GLN A 67 -19.53 11.58 3.08
CA GLN A 67 -19.63 10.19 3.52
C GLN A 67 -21.09 9.74 3.48
N ASP A 68 -21.59 9.54 2.27
CA ASP A 68 -22.98 9.18 1.93
C ASP A 68 -22.98 7.81 1.25
N ASP A 69 -23.72 6.85 1.81
CA ASP A 69 -23.76 5.46 1.33
C ASP A 69 -24.42 5.33 -0.05
N LEU A 70 -25.41 6.18 -0.37
CA LEU A 70 -26.03 6.19 -1.69
C LEU A 70 -25.03 6.68 -2.75
N LEU A 71 -24.29 7.74 -2.43
CA LEU A 71 -23.22 8.25 -3.29
C LEU A 71 -22.13 7.19 -3.50
N ALA A 72 -21.67 6.56 -2.41
CA ALA A 72 -20.70 5.47 -2.47
C ALA A 72 -21.21 4.32 -3.35
N ARG A 73 -22.47 3.92 -3.16
CA ARG A 73 -23.09 2.85 -3.94
C ARG A 73 -23.14 3.15 -5.43
N GLU A 74 -23.56 4.35 -5.80
CA GLU A 74 -23.65 4.77 -7.20
C GLU A 74 -22.26 4.88 -7.86
N VAL A 75 -21.27 5.41 -7.12
CA VAL A 75 -19.88 5.52 -7.58
C VAL A 75 -19.27 4.14 -7.84
N LEU A 76 -19.43 3.19 -6.92
CA LEU A 76 -18.92 1.84 -7.10
C LEU A 76 -19.61 1.10 -8.24
N SER A 77 -20.93 1.26 -8.36
CA SER A 77 -21.70 0.72 -9.47
C SER A 77 -21.24 1.29 -10.82
N PHE A 78 -20.93 2.59 -10.86
CA PHE A 78 -20.39 3.24 -12.05
C PHE A 78 -19.00 2.74 -12.40
N ILE A 79 -18.08 2.67 -11.43
CA ILE A 79 -16.72 2.13 -11.62
C ILE A 79 -16.78 0.71 -12.18
N ARG A 80 -17.62 -0.16 -11.61
CA ARG A 80 -17.81 -1.53 -12.10
C ARG A 80 -18.32 -1.57 -13.54
N ARG A 81 -19.19 -0.65 -13.96
CA ARG A 81 -19.70 -0.59 -15.34
C ARG A 81 -18.67 -0.04 -16.34
N GLN A 82 -17.86 0.94 -15.94
CA GLN A 82 -16.98 1.68 -16.85
C GLN A 82 -15.56 1.12 -16.92
N HIS A 83 -15.06 0.58 -15.81
CA HIS A 83 -13.65 0.18 -15.68
C HIS A 83 -13.46 -1.32 -15.57
N THR A 84 -14.54 -2.10 -15.46
CA THR A 84 -14.49 -3.56 -15.56
C THR A 84 -14.91 -3.96 -16.96
N SER A 85 -13.95 -4.41 -17.76
CA SER A 85 -14.20 -5.07 -19.05
C SER A 85 -13.98 -6.57 -18.91
N ALA A 86 -14.56 -7.36 -19.82
CA ALA A 86 -14.36 -8.80 -19.83
C ALA A 86 -12.86 -9.13 -19.92
N GLY A 87 -12.34 -9.84 -18.92
CA GLY A 87 -10.93 -10.25 -18.84
C GLY A 87 -9.97 -9.23 -18.21
N LYS A 88 -10.43 -8.03 -17.80
CA LYS A 88 -9.60 -7.03 -17.12
C LYS A 88 -10.04 -6.82 -15.67
N LYS A 89 -9.11 -6.97 -14.73
CA LYS A 89 -9.41 -6.72 -13.30
C LYS A 89 -9.32 -5.24 -12.95
N THR A 90 -10.23 -4.77 -12.11
CA THR A 90 -10.18 -3.41 -11.55
C THR A 90 -9.81 -3.47 -10.08
N VAL A 91 -8.69 -2.87 -9.68
CA VAL A 91 -8.24 -2.76 -8.28
C VAL A 91 -8.52 -1.35 -7.77
N LEU A 92 -9.19 -1.25 -6.62
CA LEU A 92 -9.57 0.03 -6.00
C LEU A 92 -8.74 0.24 -4.73
N ASN A 93 -7.94 1.32 -4.70
CA ASN A 93 -7.25 1.77 -3.50
C ASN A 93 -8.04 2.92 -2.87
N VAL A 94 -8.60 2.66 -1.70
CA VAL A 94 -9.44 3.60 -0.94
C VAL A 94 -8.73 4.00 0.34
N ASN A 95 -8.77 5.30 0.66
CA ASN A 95 -8.25 5.77 1.94
C ASN A 95 -9.17 5.29 3.09
N GLY A 96 -8.58 4.86 4.20
CA GLY A 96 -9.31 4.41 5.39
C GLY A 96 -10.34 5.40 5.95
N SER A 97 -10.21 6.69 5.63
CA SER A 97 -11.17 7.73 6.03
C SER A 97 -12.48 7.75 5.22
N GLN A 98 -12.56 7.01 4.10
CA GLN A 98 -13.74 6.95 3.24
C GLN A 98 -14.69 5.83 3.71
N SER A 99 -15.23 5.96 4.92
CA SER A 99 -16.05 4.92 5.57
C SER A 99 -17.27 4.49 4.76
N ALA A 100 -17.91 5.41 4.03
CA ALA A 100 -19.06 5.09 3.19
C ALA A 100 -18.68 4.15 2.02
N VAL A 101 -17.52 4.40 1.38
CA VAL A 101 -17.00 3.53 0.32
C VAL A 101 -16.64 2.16 0.86
N LEU A 102 -15.97 2.10 2.02
CA LEU A 102 -15.54 0.86 2.63
C LEU A 102 -16.74 -0.02 3.04
N SER A 103 -17.78 0.56 3.61
CA SER A 103 -19.00 -0.17 3.99
C SER A 103 -19.68 -0.77 2.76
N GLN A 104 -19.70 -0.03 1.65
CA GLN A 104 -20.28 -0.49 0.39
C GLN A 104 -19.45 -1.56 -0.34
N PHE A 105 -18.15 -1.71 -0.04
CA PHE A 105 -17.35 -2.80 -0.62
C PHE A 105 -17.85 -4.17 -0.20
N GLU A 106 -18.14 -4.35 1.09
CA GLU A 106 -18.66 -5.62 1.61
C GLU A 106 -20.05 -5.92 1.02
N GLU A 107 -20.95 -4.94 1.03
CA GLU A 107 -22.31 -5.09 0.51
C GLU A 107 -22.35 -5.42 -1.00
N GLN A 108 -21.41 -4.89 -1.78
CA GLN A 108 -21.34 -5.12 -3.22
C GLN A 108 -20.42 -6.27 -3.64
N GLY A 109 -19.90 -7.01 -2.66
CA GLY A 109 -19.08 -8.20 -2.87
C GLY A 109 -17.71 -7.90 -3.50
N PHE A 110 -17.11 -6.75 -3.20
CA PHE A 110 -15.72 -6.49 -3.57
C PHE A 110 -14.79 -7.28 -2.64
N PRO A 111 -13.96 -8.19 -3.16
CA PRO A 111 -13.04 -8.94 -2.32
C PRO A 111 -11.95 -8.00 -1.78
N PHE A 112 -11.72 -8.06 -0.48
CA PHE A 112 -10.60 -7.37 0.15
C PHE A 112 -9.29 -8.10 -0.17
N THR A 113 -8.35 -7.42 -0.82
CA THR A 113 -7.09 -8.03 -1.27
C THR A 113 -5.89 -7.63 -0.44
N ALA A 114 -5.85 -6.40 0.08
CA ALA A 114 -4.72 -5.90 0.86
C ALA A 114 -5.11 -4.70 1.73
N GLN A 115 -4.38 -4.52 2.84
CA GLN A 115 -4.42 -3.32 3.66
C GLN A 115 -3.06 -2.61 3.65
N VAL A 116 -3.07 -1.29 3.52
CA VAL A 116 -1.89 -0.47 3.82
C VAL A 116 -2.19 0.34 5.07
N MET A 117 -1.35 0.19 6.09
CA MET A 117 -1.48 0.91 7.36
C MET A 117 -0.39 1.97 7.47
N THR A 118 -0.80 3.19 7.79
CA THR A 118 0.12 4.26 8.18
C THR A 118 -0.10 4.55 9.66
N LYS A 119 0.94 4.37 10.47
CA LYS A 119 0.90 4.72 11.89
C LYS A 119 1.63 6.03 12.10
N ARG A 120 1.00 6.97 12.81
CA ARG A 120 1.72 8.14 13.32
C ARG A 120 2.53 7.74 14.55
N ILE A 121 3.78 8.19 14.62
CA ILE A 121 4.72 7.86 15.69
C ILE A 121 4.86 9.04 16.69
N ASP A 122 4.10 10.12 16.51
CA ASP A 122 4.09 11.24 17.45
C ASP A 122 3.42 10.86 18.78
N GLY A 123 4.10 11.18 19.90
CA GLY A 123 3.56 10.94 21.24
C GLY A 123 3.58 9.48 21.69
N VAL A 124 4.30 8.59 20.99
CA VAL A 124 4.55 7.23 21.51
C VAL A 124 5.35 7.35 22.81
N ARG A 125 4.75 6.85 23.89
CA ARG A 125 5.39 6.62 25.18
C ARG A 125 6.60 5.68 25.00
N THR A 126 7.79 6.25 24.87
CA THR A 126 9.08 5.53 24.88
C THR A 126 9.43 4.97 26.27
N ASP A 127 8.60 5.27 27.27
CA ASP A 127 8.68 4.79 28.65
C ASP A 127 8.16 3.36 28.84
N ALA A 128 7.67 2.70 27.79
CA ALA A 128 7.56 1.25 27.79
C ALA A 128 8.97 0.66 27.77
N ARG A 129 9.57 0.49 28.95
CA ARG A 129 10.83 -0.20 29.15
C ARG A 129 10.64 -1.66 28.75
N LEU A 130 10.82 -1.93 27.47
CA LEU A 130 10.94 -3.29 26.95
C LEU A 130 12.17 -3.91 27.64
N PRO A 131 12.12 -5.20 28.02
CA PRO A 131 13.29 -5.85 28.59
C PRO A 131 14.51 -5.60 27.70
N ASP A 132 15.67 -5.36 28.32
CA ASP A 132 16.97 -5.10 27.66
C ASP A 132 17.47 -6.26 26.78
N GLU A 133 16.61 -7.25 26.50
CA GLU A 133 16.92 -8.48 25.79
C GLU A 133 17.09 -8.27 24.30
N ILE A 134 16.60 -7.18 23.69
CA ILE A 134 16.72 -6.95 22.24
C ILE A 134 17.70 -5.83 21.91
N THR A 135 18.71 -6.17 21.13
CA THR A 135 19.67 -5.23 20.55
C THR A 135 19.70 -5.35 19.04
N TYR A 136 20.29 -4.36 18.37
CA TYR A 136 20.46 -4.35 16.91
C TYR A 136 21.93 -4.26 16.58
N LYS A 137 22.32 -4.99 15.54
CA LYS A 137 23.64 -4.88 14.92
C LYS A 137 23.42 -4.65 13.43
N SER A 138 24.14 -3.70 12.83
CA SER A 138 24.19 -3.59 11.37
C SER A 138 24.60 -4.93 10.77
N MET A 139 23.89 -5.35 9.72
CA MET A 139 24.31 -6.51 8.94
C MET A 139 25.70 -6.25 8.37
N ASP A 140 26.58 -7.25 8.42
CA ASP A 140 27.78 -7.23 7.59
C ASP A 140 27.43 -7.56 6.13
N GLU A 141 28.44 -7.50 5.25
CA GLU A 141 28.21 -7.64 3.80
C GLU A 141 27.61 -8.99 3.42
N ASP A 142 28.07 -10.08 4.05
CA ASP A 142 27.57 -11.43 3.78
C ASP A 142 26.13 -11.58 4.29
N GLU A 143 25.85 -11.09 5.51
CA GLU A 143 24.49 -11.05 6.07
C GLU A 143 23.54 -10.25 5.18
N LEU A 144 23.99 -9.08 4.72
CA LEU A 144 23.19 -8.19 3.89
C LEU A 144 22.93 -8.80 2.51
N GLN A 145 23.95 -9.37 1.86
CA GLN A 145 23.80 -10.01 0.56
C GLN A 145 22.80 -11.18 0.64
N GLY A 146 22.90 -12.01 1.67
CA GLY A 146 21.95 -13.09 1.91
C GLY A 146 20.53 -12.58 2.16
N PHE A 147 20.38 -11.54 2.97
CA PHE A 147 19.10 -10.90 3.24
C PHE A 147 18.46 -10.31 1.98
N LEU A 148 19.20 -9.53 1.19
CA LEU A 148 18.67 -8.93 -0.04
C LEU A 148 18.28 -9.97 -1.07
N ALA A 149 19.04 -11.06 -1.20
CA ALA A 149 18.68 -12.17 -2.08
C ALA A 149 17.40 -12.87 -1.61
N HIS A 150 17.21 -13.05 -0.31
CA HIS A 150 15.98 -13.57 0.26
C HIS A 150 14.78 -12.66 -0.03
N VAL A 151 14.92 -11.35 0.22
CA VAL A 151 13.88 -10.35 -0.05
C VAL A 151 13.49 -10.32 -1.53
N GLU A 152 14.48 -10.31 -2.43
CA GLU A 152 14.24 -10.32 -3.88
C GLU A 152 13.49 -11.59 -4.33
N HIS A 153 13.87 -12.75 -3.77
CA HIS A 153 13.17 -14.01 -4.02
C HIS A 153 11.72 -13.97 -3.52
N SER A 154 11.49 -13.50 -2.29
CA SER A 154 10.16 -13.35 -1.71
C SER A 154 9.30 -12.36 -2.50
N LEU A 155 9.88 -11.27 -3.01
CA LEU A 155 9.21 -10.32 -3.89
C LEU A 155 8.83 -10.97 -5.23
N ALA A 156 9.69 -11.80 -5.83
CA ALA A 156 9.33 -12.54 -7.04
C ALA A 156 8.15 -13.50 -6.81
N GLN A 157 8.10 -14.16 -5.65
CA GLN A 157 6.95 -15.01 -5.29
C GLN A 157 5.66 -14.18 -5.15
N GLN A 158 5.74 -12.99 -4.58
CA GLN A 158 4.59 -12.07 -4.50
C GLN A 158 4.13 -11.60 -5.88
N GLU A 159 5.05 -11.25 -6.78
CA GLU A 159 4.73 -10.88 -8.16
C GLU A 159 4.03 -12.02 -8.91
N MET A 160 4.45 -13.27 -8.71
CA MET A 160 3.74 -14.44 -9.25
C MET A 160 2.34 -14.57 -8.70
N ALA A 161 2.17 -14.43 -7.38
CA ALA A 161 0.88 -14.60 -6.71
C ALA A 161 -0.12 -13.49 -7.06
N ASN A 162 0.37 -12.28 -7.37
CA ASN A 162 -0.45 -11.11 -7.69
C ASN A 162 -0.94 -11.08 -9.14
N GLU A 163 -0.36 -11.88 -10.04
CA GLU A 163 -0.73 -11.92 -11.46
C GLU A 163 -1.69 -13.05 -11.79
N ASP A 164 -2.81 -12.69 -12.39
CA ASP A 164 -3.83 -13.66 -12.81
C ASP A 164 -3.40 -14.43 -14.05
N GLY A 165 -3.46 -15.75 -13.95
CA GLY A 165 -2.92 -16.66 -14.97
C GLY A 165 -1.48 -17.10 -14.69
N GLY A 166 -0.86 -16.59 -13.61
CA GLY A 166 0.48 -16.96 -13.16
C GLY A 166 1.57 -16.30 -13.99
N LEU A 167 2.36 -15.43 -13.37
CA LEU A 167 3.60 -14.96 -13.97
C LEU A 167 4.62 -16.10 -13.98
N ALA A 168 5.32 -16.32 -15.09
CA ALA A 168 6.40 -17.29 -15.12
C ALA A 168 7.51 -16.85 -14.15
N TRP A 169 8.13 -17.81 -13.45
CA TRP A 169 9.13 -17.54 -12.42
C TRP A 169 10.28 -16.61 -12.88
N GLU A 170 10.81 -16.81 -14.08
CA GLU A 170 11.89 -15.95 -14.60
C GLU A 170 11.43 -14.51 -14.86
N ALA A 171 10.20 -14.31 -15.35
CA ALA A 171 9.64 -12.98 -15.51
C ALA A 171 9.36 -12.30 -14.16
N ALA A 172 8.96 -13.07 -13.15
CA ALA A 172 8.76 -12.57 -11.79
C ALA A 172 10.09 -12.15 -11.15
N LYS A 173 11.16 -12.94 -11.33
CA LYS A 173 12.52 -12.58 -10.91
C LYS A 173 13.00 -11.30 -11.58
N GLU A 174 12.80 -11.15 -12.90
CA GLU A 174 13.19 -9.94 -13.61
C GLU A 174 12.48 -8.69 -13.08
N ARG A 175 11.16 -8.80 -12.79
CA ARG A 175 10.41 -7.71 -12.17
C ARG A 175 10.90 -7.39 -10.76
N ALA A 176 11.09 -8.40 -9.91
CA ALA A 176 11.60 -8.23 -8.56
C ALA A 176 12.98 -7.56 -8.57
N HIS A 177 13.86 -7.98 -9.49
CA HIS A 177 15.17 -7.37 -9.70
C HIS A 177 15.07 -5.90 -10.09
N GLY A 178 14.17 -5.58 -11.03
CA GLY A 178 13.90 -4.20 -11.44
C GLY A 178 13.41 -3.33 -10.29
N ILE A 179 12.49 -3.84 -9.46
CA ILE A 179 12.01 -3.14 -8.25
C ILE A 179 13.16 -2.92 -7.27
N MET A 180 13.94 -3.96 -6.97
CA MET A 180 15.07 -3.87 -6.04
C MET A 180 16.14 -2.87 -6.51
N THR A 181 16.43 -2.83 -7.81
CA THR A 181 17.40 -1.89 -8.39
C THR A 181 16.90 -0.44 -8.32
N GLN A 182 15.61 -0.20 -8.52
CA GLN A 182 15.02 1.12 -8.36
C GLN A 182 15.00 1.57 -6.90
N LEU A 183 14.73 0.63 -5.99
CA LEU A 183 14.58 0.90 -4.56
C LEU A 183 15.94 1.06 -3.85
N LEU A 184 16.94 0.27 -4.26
CA LEU A 184 18.27 0.21 -3.67
C LEU A 184 19.35 0.33 -4.77
N PRO A 185 19.46 1.49 -5.46
CA PRO A 185 20.45 1.68 -6.52
C PRO A 185 21.89 1.43 -6.07
N ASP A 186 22.21 1.74 -4.80
CA ASP A 186 23.52 1.53 -4.19
C ASP A 186 23.52 0.37 -3.19
N ARG A 187 22.55 -0.57 -3.32
CA ARG A 187 22.36 -1.72 -2.42
C ARG A 187 22.30 -1.26 -0.96
N GLY A 188 23.14 -1.84 -0.08
CA GLY A 188 23.25 -1.50 1.34
C GLY A 188 23.65 -0.06 1.63
N SER A 189 24.27 0.63 0.67
CA SER A 189 24.70 2.03 0.83
C SER A 189 23.64 3.04 0.40
N THR A 190 22.48 2.58 -0.08
CA THR A 190 21.39 3.47 -0.52
C THR A 190 20.93 4.37 0.62
N ALA A 191 21.03 5.69 0.40
CA ALA A 191 20.79 6.68 1.44
C ALA A 191 19.40 6.56 2.09
N GLY A 192 19.36 6.67 3.42
CA GLY A 192 18.14 6.60 4.21
C GLY A 192 17.67 5.18 4.53
N HIS A 193 18.25 4.13 3.92
CA HIS A 193 17.95 2.74 4.28
C HIS A 193 18.84 2.25 5.43
N THR A 194 18.30 1.37 6.26
CA THR A 194 19.02 0.74 7.37
C THR A 194 18.66 -0.73 7.45
N PHE A 195 19.68 -1.58 7.52
CA PHE A 195 19.57 -3.04 7.56
C PHE A 195 20.24 -3.55 8.83
N VAL A 196 19.46 -4.19 9.71
CA VAL A 196 19.98 -4.67 10.99
C VAL A 196 19.53 -6.09 11.28
N SER A 197 20.44 -6.87 11.86
CA SER A 197 20.13 -8.12 12.54
C SER A 197 19.54 -7.79 13.91
N ILE A 198 18.41 -8.42 14.23
CA ILE A 198 17.76 -8.35 15.55
C ILE A 198 18.40 -9.42 16.41
N LEU A 199 18.92 -9.02 17.56
CA LEU A 199 19.63 -9.90 18.48
C LEU A 199 18.87 -10.02 19.80
N GLU A 200 18.76 -11.24 20.32
CA GLU A 200 18.19 -11.54 21.64
C GLU A 200 19.28 -12.03 22.61
N GLY A 201 19.30 -11.48 23.83
CA GLY A 201 20.19 -11.90 24.92
C GLY A 201 21.24 -10.84 25.29
N GLY A 202 21.86 -11.02 26.46
CA GLY A 202 22.88 -10.12 27.02
C GLY A 202 24.27 -10.38 26.44
N ASP A 203 25.20 -10.90 27.25
CA ASP A 203 26.62 -11.03 26.91
C ASP A 203 26.93 -11.99 25.73
N SER A 204 25.97 -12.84 25.34
CA SER A 204 26.08 -13.72 24.18
C SER A 204 24.80 -13.62 23.35
N PRO A 205 24.66 -12.54 22.56
CA PRO A 205 23.45 -12.28 21.80
C PRO A 205 23.29 -13.28 20.66
N VAL A 206 22.08 -13.80 20.49
CA VAL A 206 21.71 -14.70 19.39
C VAL A 206 20.88 -13.93 18.38
N LYS A 207 21.18 -14.10 17.08
CA LYS A 207 20.33 -13.53 16.03
C LYS A 207 18.96 -14.19 16.04
N VAL A 208 17.91 -13.38 16.13
CA VAL A 208 16.51 -13.82 16.16
C VAL A 208 15.68 -13.26 15.02
N GLY A 209 16.27 -12.46 14.14
CA GLY A 209 15.57 -11.88 13.02
C GLY A 209 16.33 -10.78 12.31
N CYS A 210 15.61 -10.08 11.43
CA CYS A 210 16.10 -9.02 10.57
C CYS A 210 15.09 -7.86 10.53
N LEU A 211 15.58 -6.65 10.36
CA LEU A 211 14.77 -5.45 10.19
C LEU A 211 15.38 -4.57 9.09
N TRP A 212 14.54 -4.18 8.13
CA TRP A 212 14.87 -3.24 7.09
C TRP A 212 13.93 -2.03 7.13
N THR A 213 14.50 -0.86 7.36
CA THR A 213 13.76 0.40 7.41
C THR A 213 14.32 1.42 6.44
N TYR A 214 13.49 2.42 6.13
CA TYR A 214 13.86 3.64 5.45
C TYR A 214 13.40 4.85 6.27
N MET A 215 14.23 5.87 6.33
CA MET A 215 13.92 7.12 7.01
C MET A 215 14.22 8.32 6.11
N ASN A 216 13.20 9.16 5.93
CA ASN A 216 13.31 10.46 5.29
C ASN A 216 13.05 11.55 6.34
N THR A 217 14.13 12.12 6.87
CA THR A 217 14.08 13.12 7.93
C THR A 217 13.46 14.44 7.47
N GLU A 218 13.73 14.85 6.22
CA GLU A 218 13.17 16.08 5.63
C GLU A 218 11.64 16.03 5.54
N LYS A 219 11.08 14.88 5.12
CA LYS A 219 9.63 14.67 5.00
C LYS A 219 9.00 14.18 6.29
N GLN A 220 9.79 13.94 7.35
CA GLN A 220 9.36 13.30 8.59
C GLN A 220 8.55 12.01 8.35
N ARG A 221 9.08 11.15 7.47
CA ARG A 221 8.45 9.88 7.10
C ARG A 221 9.44 8.74 7.26
N SER A 222 8.95 7.60 7.74
CA SER A 222 9.68 6.35 7.76
C SER A 222 8.83 5.24 7.13
N PHE A 223 9.52 4.19 6.69
CA PHE A 223 8.90 2.99 6.17
C PHE A 223 9.63 1.77 6.75
N CYS A 224 8.89 0.75 7.17
CA CYS A 224 9.43 -0.56 7.52
C CYS A 224 9.19 -1.45 6.30
N TYR A 225 10.25 -1.74 5.54
CA TYR A 225 10.15 -2.58 4.35
C TYR A 225 10.01 -4.04 4.74
N ASP A 226 10.76 -4.47 5.75
CA ASP A 226 10.68 -5.84 6.24
C ASP A 226 11.01 -5.91 7.73
N VAL A 227 10.31 -6.79 8.43
CA VAL A 227 10.62 -7.21 9.79
C VAL A 227 10.29 -8.68 9.91
N GLU A 228 11.33 -9.49 10.05
CA GLU A 228 11.19 -10.93 10.17
C GLU A 228 11.82 -11.42 11.46
N ILE A 229 11.09 -12.26 12.17
CA ILE A 229 11.61 -13.04 13.29
C ILE A 229 11.79 -14.46 12.80
N GLU A 230 12.94 -15.06 13.10
CA GLU A 230 13.26 -16.46 12.84
C GLU A 230 12.10 -17.36 13.26
N GLU A 231 11.72 -18.32 12.42
CA GLU A 231 10.49 -19.09 12.62
C GLU A 231 10.45 -19.79 13.99
N SER A 232 11.58 -20.37 14.41
CA SER A 232 11.76 -21.01 15.71
C SER A 232 11.64 -20.06 16.91
N MET A 233 11.72 -18.75 16.68
CA MET A 233 11.69 -17.70 17.71
C MET A 233 10.36 -16.93 17.74
N ARG A 234 9.43 -17.23 16.83
CA ARG A 234 8.09 -16.59 16.76
C ARG A 234 7.22 -16.96 17.97
N GLY A 235 6.12 -16.22 18.15
CA GLY A 235 5.17 -16.43 19.27
C GLY A 235 5.65 -15.90 20.63
N ARG A 236 6.90 -15.46 20.75
CA ARG A 236 7.52 -14.96 22.00
C ARG A 236 7.42 -13.45 22.19
N GLY A 237 6.71 -12.76 21.30
CA GLY A 237 6.57 -11.29 21.32
C GLY A 237 7.78 -10.50 20.82
N LEU A 238 8.80 -11.16 20.25
CA LEU A 238 10.03 -10.53 19.78
C LEU A 238 9.80 -9.51 18.66
N GLY A 239 8.88 -9.77 17.72
CA GLY A 239 8.54 -8.81 16.68
C GLY A 239 7.99 -7.49 17.25
N ARG A 240 7.15 -7.57 18.29
CA ARG A 240 6.66 -6.37 19.00
C ARG A 240 7.80 -5.62 19.68
N LYS A 241 8.72 -6.34 20.33
CA LYS A 241 9.89 -5.74 20.98
C LYS A 241 10.80 -5.05 19.94
N ALA A 242 11.01 -5.70 18.79
CA ALA A 242 11.90 -5.24 17.73
C ALA A 242 11.44 -3.96 17.00
N VAL A 243 10.15 -3.64 16.99
CA VAL A 243 9.62 -2.44 16.31
C VAL A 243 9.22 -1.31 17.28
N ALA A 244 9.33 -1.54 18.58
CA ALA A 244 8.92 -0.59 19.60
C ALA A 244 10.07 0.28 20.13
N ARG A 245 11.29 0.06 19.64
CA ARG A 245 12.49 0.82 20.00
C ARG A 245 12.84 1.87 18.96
#